data_AF-A0ABD6A710-F1
#
_entry.id   AF-A0ABD6A710-F1
#
_cell.length_a   1.000
_cell.length_b   1.000
_cell.length_c   1.000
_cell.angle_alpha   90.00
_cell.angle_beta   90.00
_cell.angle_gamma   90.00
#
_symmetry.space_group_name_H-M   'P 1'
#
loop_
_entity.id
_entity.type
_entity.pdbx_description
1 polymer ?
#
loop_
_entity_poly.entity_id
_entity_poly.type
_entity_poly.pdbx_seq_one_letter_code
_entity_poly.pdbx_strand_id
1 'polypeptide(L)' 'MTEYTTVSIPKPLAERVEETIEGTSFSSTSDLVRFLLRSIVIQHQRTGGLSEAEFEEIAKQLRDLGYLRD' A
#
# COMPACT_ATOMS: atom_id res chain seq x y z
N MET A 1 12.45 13.52 17.58
CA MET A 1 11.51 13.87 16.49
C MET A 1 11.51 12.72 15.50
N THR A 2 10.35 12.29 15.00
CA THR A 2 10.31 11.25 13.97
C THR A 2 10.71 11.87 12.64
N GLU A 3 11.66 11.26 11.94
CA GLU A 3 12.05 11.67 10.59
C GLU A 3 11.08 11.07 9.57
N TYR A 4 10.72 11.86 8.57
CA TYR A 4 9.77 11.46 7.53
C TYR A 4 10.43 11.49 6.16
N THR A 5 10.02 10.58 5.30
CA THR A 5 10.37 10.55 3.88
C THR A 5 9.10 10.64 3.03
N THR A 6 9.25 10.94 1.74
CA THR A 6 8.15 11.04 0.79
C THR A 6 8.11 9.83 -0.15
N VAL A 7 6.91 9.45 -0.56
CA VAL A 7 6.67 8.43 -1.58
C VAL A 7 5.89 9.09 -2.71
N SER A 8 6.42 9.01 -3.93
CA SER A 8 5.71 9.51 -5.11
C SER A 8 4.70 8.46 -5.58
N ILE A 9 3.46 8.88 -5.80
CA ILE A 9 2.40 8.05 -6.37
C ILE A 9 1.75 8.79 -7.54
N PRO A 10 1.18 8.07 -8.53
CA PRO A 10 0.43 8.71 -9.61
C PRO A 10 -0.73 9.55 -9.04
N LYS A 11 -0.86 10.79 -9.51
CA LYS A 11 -1.92 11.70 -9.07
C LYS A 11 -3.34 11.09 -9.19
N PRO A 12 -3.69 10.38 -10.29
CA PRO A 12 -5.00 9.73 -10.39
C PRO A 12 -5.23 8.63 -9.35
N LEU A 13 -4.16 7.95 -8.89
CA LEU A 13 -4.28 6.99 -7.79
C LEU A 13 -4.56 7.75 -6.48
N ALA A 14 -3.82 8.82 -6.22
CA ALA A 14 -4.00 9.61 -5.00
C ALA A 14 -5.44 10.13 -4.88
N GLU A 15 -6.01 10.66 -5.96
CA GLU A 15 -7.39 11.17 -6.02
C GLU A 15 -8.42 10.05 -5.74
N ARG A 16 -8.29 8.89 -6.41
CA ARG A 16 -9.18 7.74 -6.15
C ARG A 16 -9.10 7.24 -4.71
N VAL A 17 -7.89 7.25 -4.13
CA VAL A 17 -7.71 6.85 -2.74
C VAL A 17 -8.35 7.85 -1.80
N GLU A 18 -8.22 9.15 -2.04
CA GLU A 18 -8.89 10.18 -1.24
C GLU A 18 -10.41 10.00 -1.24
N GLU A 19 -11.03 9.81 -2.41
CA GLU A 19 -12.47 9.51 -2.52
C GLU A 19 -12.84 8.23 -1.75
N THR A 20 -12.01 7.19 -1.82
CA THR A 20 -12.27 5.90 -1.18
C THR A 20 -12.21 5.98 0.35
N ILE A 21 -11.35 6.84 0.91
CA ILE A 21 -11.19 6.96 2.37
C ILE A 21 -12.18 7.93 3.00
N GLU A 22 -13.00 8.62 2.22
CA GLU A 22 -14.09 9.45 2.76
C GLU A 22 -15.03 8.63 3.65
N GLY A 23 -15.29 9.13 4.86
CA GLY A 23 -16.12 8.42 5.84
C GLY A 23 -15.42 7.27 6.58
N THR A 24 -14.16 6.99 6.30
CA THR A 24 -13.33 6.06 7.09
C THR A 24 -12.61 6.79 8.24
N SER A 25 -11.88 6.04 9.07
CA SER A 25 -11.03 6.62 10.13
C SER A 25 -9.69 7.16 9.63
N PHE A 26 -9.36 7.00 8.34
CA PHE A 26 -8.12 7.50 7.78
C PHE A 26 -8.22 9.00 7.52
N SER A 27 -7.23 9.75 8.01
CA SER A 27 -7.21 11.22 7.88
C SER A 27 -6.60 11.70 6.55
N SER A 28 -5.88 10.83 5.85
CA SER A 28 -5.22 11.15 4.57
C SER A 28 -4.75 9.88 3.85
N THR A 29 -4.44 10.03 2.56
CA THR A 29 -3.74 9.01 1.76
C THR A 29 -2.43 8.56 2.42
N SER A 30 -1.67 9.48 3.01
CA SER A 30 -0.42 9.15 3.72
C SER A 30 -0.66 8.27 4.95
N ASP A 31 -1.76 8.48 5.67
CA ASP A 31 -2.12 7.64 6.82
C ASP A 31 -2.49 6.23 6.41
N LEU A 32 -3.29 6.08 5.34
CA LEU A 32 -3.59 4.76 4.78
C LEU A 32 -2.32 4.05 4.33
N VAL A 33 -1.47 4.71 3.54
CA VAL A 33 -0.20 4.14 3.05
C VAL A 33 0.69 3.72 4.21
N ARG A 34 0.82 4.55 5.25
CA ARG A 34 1.59 4.21 6.46
C ARG A 34 1.01 3.00 7.18
N PHE A 35 -0.30 2.87 7.30
CA PHE A 35 -0.96 1.73 7.91
C PHE A 35 -0.71 0.43 7.12
N LEU A 36 -0.83 0.48 5.80
CA LEU A 36 -0.59 -0.66 4.93
C LEU A 36 0.87 -1.12 5.01
N LEU A 37 1.82 -0.19 4.93
CA LEU A 37 3.25 -0.50 5.05
C LEU A 37 3.59 -1.13 6.42
N ARG A 38 3.02 -0.60 7.52
CA ARG A 38 3.22 -1.20 8.85
C ARG A 38 2.65 -2.61 8.93
N SER A 39 1.45 -2.82 8.37
CA SER A 39 0.80 -4.14 8.36
C SER A 39 1.65 -5.17 7.64
N ILE A 40 2.19 -4.82 6.46
CA ILE A 40 3.09 -5.70 5.68
C ILE A 40 4.36 -6.03 6.46
N VAL A 41 5.02 -5.03 7.07
CA VAL A 41 6.25 -5.26 7.84
C VAL A 41 5.99 -6.15 9.05
N ILE A 42 4.89 -5.93 9.79
CA ILE A 42 4.53 -6.74 10.95
C ILE A 42 4.23 -8.18 10.53
N GLN A 43 3.48 -8.38 9.44
CA GLN A 43 3.22 -9.71 8.91
C GLN A 43 4.52 -10.42 8.53
N HIS A 44 5.38 -9.76 7.76
CA HIS A 44 6.67 -10.31 7.34
C HIS A 44 7.57 -10.66 8.53
N GLN A 45 7.57 -9.88 9.61
CA GLN A 45 8.33 -10.21 10.83
C GLN A 45 7.78 -11.45 11.55
N ARG A 46 6.47 -11.70 11.49
CA ARG A 46 5.82 -12.84 12.14
C ARG A 46 5.97 -14.14 11.35
N THR A 47 5.92 -14.07 10.02
CA THR A 47 5.94 -15.23 9.12
C THR A 47 7.32 -15.49 8.51
N GLY A 48 8.28 -14.58 8.68
CA GLY A 48 9.62 -14.66 8.10
C GLY A 48 9.69 -14.24 6.62
N GLY A 49 8.58 -13.80 6.03
CA GLY A 49 8.48 -13.47 4.62
C GLY A 49 7.04 -13.46 4.12
N LEU A 50 6.84 -12.92 2.92
CA LEU A 50 5.66 -13.25 2.12
C LEU A 50 5.85 -14.66 1.57
N SER A 51 4.83 -15.50 1.66
CA SER A 51 4.81 -16.77 0.93
C SER A 51 4.72 -16.51 -0.58
N GLU A 52 5.11 -17.51 -1.38
CA GLU A 52 5.05 -17.44 -2.83
C GLU A 52 3.62 -17.17 -3.34
N ALA A 53 2.62 -17.78 -2.69
CA ALA A 53 1.20 -17.54 -2.99
C ALA A 53 0.76 -16.09 -2.71
N GLU A 54 1.22 -15.49 -1.60
CA GLU A 54 0.94 -14.08 -1.28
C GLU A 54 1.63 -13.14 -2.27
N PHE A 55 2.85 -13.48 -2.69
CA PHE A 55 3.59 -12.71 -3.68
C PHE A 55 2.91 -12.73 -5.05
N GLU A 56 2.44 -13.91 -5.51
CA GLU A 56 1.70 -14.02 -6.78
C GLU A 56 0.41 -13.22 -6.77
N GLU A 57 -0.34 -13.24 -5.66
CA GLU A 57 -1.58 -12.48 -5.52
C GLU A 57 -1.31 -10.96 -5.58
N ILE A 58 -0.28 -10.49 -4.87
CA ILE A 58 0.15 -9.08 -4.93
C ILE A 58 0.59 -8.72 -6.37
N ALA A 59 1.39 -9.57 -7.02
CA ALA A 59 1.85 -9.32 -8.39
C ALA A 59 0.69 -9.27 -9.39
N LYS A 60 -0.36 -10.08 -9.20
CA LYS A 60 -1.58 -10.02 -10.01
C LYS A 60 -2.33 -8.71 -9.79
N GLN A 61 -2.54 -8.31 -8.54
CA GLN A 61 -3.20 -7.04 -8.21
C GLN A 61 -2.44 -5.83 -8.79
N LEU A 62 -1.10 -5.86 -8.71
CA LEU A 62 -0.26 -4.81 -9.29
C LEU A 62 -0.33 -4.76 -10.83
N ARG A 63 -0.45 -5.91 -11.51
CA ARG A 63 -0.71 -5.95 -12.97
C ARG A 63 -2.06 -5.37 -13.33
N ASP A 64 -3.12 -5.75 -12.61
CA ASP A 64 -4.48 -5.24 -12.84
C ASP A 64 -4.55 -3.71 -12.64
N LEU A 65 -3.74 -3.19 -11.71
CA LEU A 65 -3.58 -1.76 -11.46
C LEU A 65 -2.62 -1.06 -12.43
N GLY A 66 -1.95 -1.80 -13.32
CA GLY A 66 -1.03 -1.28 -14.34
C GLY A 66 0.36 -0.90 -13.83
N TYR A 67 0.73 -1.32 -12.61
CA TYR A 67 2.05 -1.09 -12.03
C TYR A 67 3.12 -2.04 -12.55
N LEU A 68 2.72 -3.23 -12.97
CA LEU A 68 3.60 -4.22 -13.59
C LEU A 68 3.18 -4.39 -15.06
N ARG A 69 4.17 -4.46 -15.94
CA ARG A 69 3.98 -4.83 -17.35
C ARG A 69 4.72 -6.16 -17.57
N ASP A 70 4.10 -7.06 -18.31
CA ASP A 70 4.69 -8.36 -18.67
C ASP A 70 6.00 -8.21 -19.47
#